data_AF-A0A7W0XHB5-F1
#
_entry.id   AF-A0A7W0XHB5-F1
#
_cell.length_a   1.000
_cell.length_b   1.000
_cell.length_c   1.000
_cell.angle_alpha   90.00
_cell.angle_beta   90.00
_cell.angle_gamma   90.00
#
_symmetry.space_group_name_H-M   'P 1'
#
loop_
_entity.id
_entity.type
_entity.pdbx_description
1 polymer ?
#
loop_
_entity_poly.entity_id
_entity_poly.type
_entity_poly.pdbx_seq_one_letter_code
_entity_poly.pdbx_strand_id
1 'polypeptide(L)' 'MFAALKNDREHLGSLVTVAIYAGPRRGELLKLRWSNVDFDLHAVNFTETEINRDRSVPMEPIVREALLELRD' A
#
# COMPACT_ATOMS: atom_id res chain seq x y z
N MET A 1 4.59 13.15 -11.13
CA MET A 1 3.86 11.87 -11.03
C MET A 1 2.45 12.06 -10.48
N PHE A 2 2.28 12.55 -9.25
CA PHE A 2 0.96 12.82 -8.66
C PHE A 2 0.13 13.91 -9.38
N ALA A 3 0.75 14.82 -10.13
CA ALA A 3 0.05 15.86 -10.89
C ALA A 3 -0.99 15.35 -11.92
N ALA A 4 -0.92 14.07 -12.31
CA ALA A 4 -1.88 13.42 -13.20
C ALA A 4 -3.12 12.84 -12.46
N LEU A 5 -3.08 12.78 -11.13
CA LEU A 5 -4.16 12.31 -10.27
C LEU A 5 -5.03 13.52 -9.87
N LYS A 6 -5.87 13.97 -10.80
CA LYS A 6 -6.79 15.11 -10.59
C LYS A 6 -8.23 14.67 -10.84
N ASN A 7 -9.18 15.45 -10.30
CA ASN A 7 -10.62 15.21 -10.48
C ASN A 7 -10.97 13.79 -10.00
N ASP A 8 -11.61 13.00 -10.87
CA ASP A 8 -12.06 11.64 -10.58
C ASP A 8 -10.95 10.65 -10.22
N ARG A 9 -9.66 11.02 -10.34
CA ARG A 9 -8.51 10.14 -10.04
C ARG A 9 -7.82 10.43 -8.72
N GLU A 10 -8.29 11.41 -7.95
CA GLU A 10 -7.68 11.77 -6.66
C GLU A 10 -7.67 10.61 -5.67
N HIS A 11 -8.73 9.79 -5.67
CA HIS A 11 -8.82 8.57 -4.85
C HIS A 11 -7.72 7.52 -5.13
N LEU A 12 -7.04 7.61 -6.28
CA LEU A 12 -5.91 6.73 -6.61
C LEU A 12 -4.60 7.20 -5.97
N GLY A 13 -4.57 8.37 -5.33
CA GLY A 13 -3.39 8.92 -4.66
C GLY A 13 -2.74 7.92 -3.71
N SER A 14 -3.51 7.40 -2.75
CA SER A 14 -3.01 6.43 -1.77
C SER A 14 -2.57 5.12 -2.43
N LEU A 15 -3.27 4.64 -3.46
CA LEU A 15 -2.86 3.45 -4.22
C LEU A 15 -1.48 3.64 -4.86
N VAL A 16 -1.26 4.80 -5.49
CA VAL A 16 0.02 5.15 -6.13
C VAL A 16 1.12 5.34 -5.10
N THR A 17 0.83 5.98 -3.96
CA THR A 17 1.78 6.13 -2.85
C THR A 17 2.26 4.76 -2.36
N VAL A 18 1.35 3.82 -2.08
CA VAL A 18 1.73 2.47 -1.65
C VAL A 18 2.55 1.76 -2.75
N ALA A 19 2.16 1.89 -4.02
CA ALA A 19 2.87 1.28 -5.14
C ALA A 19 4.33 1.74 -5.27
N ILE A 20 4.60 3.04 -5.07
CA ILE A 20 5.95 3.61 -5.17
C ILE A 20 6.78 3.27 -3.94
N TYR A 21 6.25 3.55 -2.75
CA TYR A 21 7.05 3.59 -1.53
C TYR A 21 7.15 2.23 -0.83
N ALA A 22 6.14 1.36 -0.95
CA ALA A 22 6.18 0.01 -0.39
C ALA A 22 6.61 -1.07 -1.40
N GLY A 23 6.73 -0.72 -2.69
CA GLY A 23 7.16 -1.60 -3.77
C GLY A 23 6.40 -2.94 -3.90
N PRO A 24 5.06 -2.99 -3.74
CA PRO A 24 4.31 -4.21 -4.01
C PRO A 24 4.33 -4.55 -5.50
N ARG A 25 4.32 -5.85 -5.79
CA ARG A 25 3.93 -6.35 -7.11
C ARG A 25 2.47 -6.01 -7.34
N ARG A 26 2.07 -5.87 -8.61
CA ARG A 26 0.67 -5.57 -8.99
C ARG A 26 -0.34 -6.52 -8.31
N GLY A 27 -0.02 -7.82 -8.24
CA GLY A 27 -0.88 -8.82 -7.59
C GLY A 27 -1.00 -8.63 -6.08
N GLU A 28 0.11 -8.29 -5.40
CA GLU A 28 0.13 -7.99 -3.96
C GLU A 28 -0.68 -6.73 -3.65
N LEU A 29 -0.47 -5.65 -4.42
CA LEU A 29 -1.18 -4.38 -4.24
C LEU A 29 -2.71 -4.54 -4.40
N LEU A 30 -3.14 -5.26 -5.44
CA LEU A 30 -4.56 -5.49 -5.71
C LEU A 30 -5.23 -6.48 -4.74
N LYS A 31 -4.43 -7.28 -4.02
CA LYS A 31 -4.92 -8.23 -3.00
C LYS A 31 -4.77 -7.71 -1.57
N LEU A 32 -4.11 -6.56 -1.37
CA LEU A 32 -3.85 -6.00 -0.05
C LEU A 32 -5.17 -5.82 0.73
N ARG A 33 -5.16 -6.25 1.99
CA ARG A 33 -6.26 -6.10 2.95
C ARG A 33 -5.79 -5.31 4.16
N TRP A 34 -6.72 -4.75 4.92
CA TRP A 34 -6.40 -4.09 6.19
C TRP A 34 -5.69 -5.03 7.18
N SER A 35 -5.97 -6.33 7.13
CA SER A 35 -5.26 -7.34 7.94
C SER A 35 -3.78 -7.51 7.56
N ASN A 36 -3.34 -6.98 6.41
CA ASN A 36 -1.94 -6.98 5.99
C ASN A 36 -1.18 -5.74 6.49
N VAL A 37 -1.87 -4.72 7.01
CA VAL A 37 -1.28 -3.44 7.43
C VAL A 37 -1.16 -3.44 8.95
N ASP A 38 0.08 -3.45 9.45
CA ASP A 38 0.37 -3.35 10.87
C ASP A 38 0.87 -1.93 11.18
N PHE A 39 -0.03 -1.12 11.73
CA PHE A 39 0.27 0.27 12.10
C PHE A 39 1.12 0.39 13.36
N ASP A 40 1.14 -0.64 14.21
CA ASP A 40 1.93 -0.66 15.45
C ASP A 40 3.38 -0.99 15.12
N LEU A 41 3.59 -2.02 14.30
CA LEU A 41 4.91 -2.44 13.83
C LEU A 41 5.42 -1.65 12.63
N HIS A 42 4.63 -0.69 12.11
CA HIS A 42 4.97 0.10 10.93
C HIS A 42 5.41 -0.80 9.76
N ALA A 43 4.59 -1.80 9.44
CA ALA A 43 4.92 -2.78 8.41
C ALA A 43 3.71 -3.15 7.54
N VAL A 44 4.00 -3.48 6.27
CA VAL A 44 3.01 -4.04 5.33
C VAL A 44 3.42 -5.47 4.99
N ASN A 45 2.51 -6.41 5.24
CA ASN A 45 2.72 -7.85 5.06
C ASN A 45 2.09 -8.32 3.76
N PHE A 46 2.88 -8.53 2.72
CA PHE A 46 2.40 -9.08 1.45
C PHE A 46 2.40 -10.61 1.48
N THR A 47 1.25 -11.19 1.15
CA THR A 47 1.02 -12.64 1.09
C THR A 47 0.66 -13.06 -0.33
N GLU A 48 1.39 -14.03 -0.92
CA GLU A 48 1.07 -14.61 -2.23
C GLU A 48 0.64 -16.09 -2.09
N THR A 49 -0.33 -16.52 -2.91
CA THR A 49 -0.88 -17.89 -2.89
C THR A 49 -0.10 -18.88 -3.76
N GLU A 50 0.91 -18.44 -4.51
CA GLU A 50 1.70 -19.31 -5.37
C GLU A 50 3.19 -19.00 -5.26
N ILE A 51 3.88 -19.79 -4.43
CA ILE A 51 5.32 -20.07 -4.48
C ILE A 51 6.26 -18.93 -4.00
N ASN A 52 5.86 -17.66 -3.96
CA ASN A 52 6.65 -16.63 -3.28
C ASN A 52 6.40 -16.62 -1.77
N ARG A 53 7.48 -16.48 -1.02
CA ARG A 53 7.45 -16.36 0.44
C ARG A 53 6.76 -15.06 0.83
N ASP A 54 5.90 -15.14 1.84
CA ASP A 54 5.39 -13.97 2.53
C ASP A 54 6.53 -13.03 2.87
N ARG A 55 6.31 -11.74 2.64
CA ARG A 55 7.32 -10.72 2.93
C ARG A 55 6.69 -9.55 3.66
N SER A 56 7.41 -9.05 4.64
CA SER A 56 7.08 -7.81 5.33
C SER A 56 7.99 -6.72 4.81
N VAL A 57 7.42 -5.58 4.45
CA VAL A 57 8.17 -4.36 4.12
C VAL A 57 7.94 -3.31 5.20
N PRO A 58 8.98 -2.59 5.63
CA PRO A 58 8.80 -1.42 6.48
C PRO A 58 7.87 -0.39 5.82
N MET A 59 7.01 0.21 6.63
CA MET A 59 6.05 1.23 6.22
C MET A 59 6.65 2.61 6.46
N GLU A 60 7.02 3.26 5.37
CA GLU A 60 7.45 4.66 5.42
C GLU A 60 6.32 5.57 5.92
N PRO A 61 6.63 6.70 6.61
CA PRO A 61 5.61 7.61 7.13
C PRO A 61 4.57 8.07 6.10
N ILE A 62 5.01 8.33 4.86
CA ILE A 62 4.13 8.73 3.75
C ILE A 62 3.12 7.63 3.36
N VAL A 63 3.52 6.36 3.49
CA VAL A 63 2.63 5.21 3.25
C VAL A 63 1.63 5.10 4.40
N ARG A 64 2.09 5.29 5.63
CA ARG A 64 1.26 5.26 6.84
C ARG A 64 0.16 6.32 6.78
N GLU A 65 0.52 7.56 6.47
CA GLU A 65 -0.42 8.67 6.32
C GLU A 65 -1.46 8.36 5.23
N ALA A 66 -1.01 7.96 4.03
CA ALA A 66 -1.91 7.62 2.93
C ALA A 66 -2.86 6.45 3.22
N LEU A 67 -2.44 5.49 4.05
CA LEU A 67 -3.27 4.37 4.50
C LEU A 67 -4.24 4.77 5.62
N LEU A 68 -3.87 5.72 6.48
CA LEU A 68 -4.78 6.26 7.51
C LEU A 68 -5.89 7.09 6.88
N GLU A 69 -5.57 7.94 5.89
CA GLU A 69 -6.55 8.73 5.14
C GLU A 69 -7.61 7.89 4.42
N LEU A 70 -7.30 6.63 4.08
CA LEU A 70 -8.24 5.69 3.46
C LEU A 70 -9.14 4.95 4.46
N ARG A 71 -8.81 5.01 5.75
CA ARG A 71 -9.51 4.26 6.81
C ARG A 71 -10.59 5.10 7.50
N ASP A 72 -10.48 6.43 7.42
CA ASP A 72 -11.44 7.41 7.93
C ASP A 72 -12.56 7.71 6.92
#